data_AF-M4BV38-F1
#
_entry.id   AF-M4BV38-F1
#
_cell.length_a   1.000
_cell.length_b   1.000
_cell.length_c   1.000
_cell.angle_alpha   90.00
_cell.angle_beta   90.00
_cell.angle_gamma   90.00
#
_symmetry.space_group_name_H-M   'P 1'
#
loop_
_entity.id
_entity.type
_entity.pdbx_description
1 polymer ?
#
loop_
_entity_poly.entity_id
_entity_poly.type
_entity_poly.pdbx_seq_one_letter_code
_entity_poly.pdbx_strand_id
1 'polypeptide(L)'
;MAKMLRGLPHVDLEKSIFAFVGAPNVGKSTLVRALSTASPEIADTPGLIFRPDERRNSIEKLALAMIEKTQASIGFVFDPTDSSGTSTVDQVLLRNELRHRVMKARPEHKWLDIISKIDQPSQDLQSLKERVGSSPHYCVSAQTNEGLMELGNGMRQKANFLIKPSEMLEKKALEGIAAYKYKAGSYTYLDNVLNHFWTYSVQFLPIWMAPNLVTMIGTGVMMLTTVVQLYYAPHFSEICPTWVYILSALGLFFYQTMDALDGKQARRTGASSPLGQLFDHGCDALCTVFNVLSAAATCQAGPGLLAYIALSSVCITFYLAQWQEYHTGVMNCGNGFFGVTEGQLTLVAVHLAAAFFGAGFWTAELSFVPTISVTMTQVLLCALVASNVLLAYGNVSSVLWAAADTIPREELGNKHISKPIALVQLVPIGILLVLGSLWICGPDAENYENYPVLFLFPIGIGYVFLSVRRVLR
;
A
#
# COMPACT_ATOMS: atom_id res chain seq x y z
N MET A 1 8.56 -40.99 -10.43
CA MET A 1 7.31 -40.44 -9.83
C MET A 1 7.52 -39.04 -9.23
N ALA A 2 8.38 -38.85 -8.23
CA ALA A 2 8.57 -37.55 -7.56
C ALA A 2 9.02 -36.39 -8.48
N LYS A 3 9.88 -36.64 -9.47
CA LYS A 3 10.34 -35.62 -10.44
C LYS A 3 9.23 -35.18 -11.42
N MET A 4 8.28 -36.07 -11.70
CA MET A 4 7.11 -35.81 -12.55
C MET A 4 6.03 -35.02 -11.79
N LEU A 5 5.85 -35.32 -10.50
CA LEU A 5 4.93 -34.60 -9.61
C LEU A 5 5.39 -33.16 -9.32
N ARG A 6 6.70 -32.89 -9.26
CA ARG A 6 7.25 -31.53 -9.09
C ARG A 6 7.08 -30.61 -10.30
N GLY A 7 6.81 -31.17 -11.48
CA GLY A 7 6.62 -30.41 -12.72
C GLY A 7 5.16 -30.11 -13.05
N LEU A 8 4.22 -30.55 -12.21
CA LEU A 8 2.81 -30.23 -12.40
C LEU A 8 2.57 -28.76 -12.03
N PRO A 9 1.82 -28.00 -12.86
CA PRO A 9 1.46 -26.63 -12.53
C PRO A 9 0.67 -26.62 -11.22
N HIS A 10 1.07 -25.77 -10.27
CA HIS A 10 0.40 -25.60 -9.01
C HIS A 10 -0.82 -24.69 -9.21
N VAL A 11 -1.98 -25.29 -9.52
CA VAL A 11 -3.23 -24.56 -9.65
C VAL A 11 -4.03 -24.68 -8.37
N ASP A 12 -4.26 -23.54 -7.72
CA ASP A 12 -5.10 -23.42 -6.54
C ASP A 12 -6.59 -23.56 -6.97
N LEU A 13 -7.14 -24.76 -6.75
CA LEU A 13 -8.51 -25.10 -7.14
C LEU A 13 -9.58 -24.46 -6.24
N GLU A 14 -9.20 -23.84 -5.12
CA GLU A 14 -10.14 -23.14 -4.24
C GLU A 14 -10.44 -21.71 -4.72
N LYS A 15 -9.62 -21.16 -5.63
CA LYS A 15 -9.84 -19.84 -6.22
C LYS A 15 -10.69 -19.91 -7.49
N SER A 16 -11.42 -18.85 -7.78
CA SER A 16 -12.13 -18.70 -9.06
C SER A 16 -11.12 -18.58 -10.21
N ILE A 17 -11.03 -19.62 -11.03
CA ILE A 17 -10.12 -19.68 -12.19
C ILE A 17 -10.86 -19.21 -13.46
N PHE A 18 -10.21 -18.35 -14.25
CA PHE A 18 -10.64 -18.01 -15.60
C PHE A 18 -9.56 -18.40 -16.61
N ALA A 19 -9.88 -19.29 -17.55
CA ALA A 19 -8.94 -19.83 -18.52
C ALA A 19 -9.20 -19.27 -19.92
N PHE A 20 -8.17 -18.68 -20.54
CA PHE A 20 -8.21 -18.28 -21.96
C PHE A 20 -7.78 -19.45 -22.84
N VAL A 21 -8.63 -19.83 -23.80
CA VAL A 21 -8.44 -20.97 -24.71
C VAL A 21 -8.58 -20.48 -26.14
N GLY A 22 -7.87 -21.08 -27.09
CA GLY A 22 -7.93 -20.68 -28.50
C GLY A 22 -6.69 -21.11 -29.26
N ALA A 23 -6.71 -20.94 -30.58
CA ALA A 23 -5.60 -21.31 -31.47
C ALA A 23 -4.26 -20.64 -31.06
N PRO A 24 -3.11 -21.15 -31.50
CA PRO A 24 -1.82 -20.49 -31.26
C PRO A 24 -1.84 -19.02 -31.72
N ASN A 25 -1.11 -18.15 -31.03
CA ASN A 25 -0.90 -16.74 -31.42
C ASN A 25 -2.15 -15.83 -31.54
N VAL A 26 -3.33 -16.27 -31.11
CA VAL A 26 -4.55 -15.46 -31.05
C VAL A 26 -4.55 -14.38 -29.94
N GLY A 27 -3.42 -14.14 -29.25
CA GLY A 27 -3.33 -13.06 -28.25
C GLY A 27 -3.74 -13.42 -26.80
N LYS A 28 -3.87 -14.71 -26.45
CA LYS A 28 -4.22 -15.18 -25.09
C LYS A 28 -3.32 -14.58 -24.00
N SER A 29 -1.99 -14.71 -24.15
CA SER A 29 -1.03 -14.23 -23.15
C SER A 29 -1.01 -12.70 -23.03
N THR A 30 -1.26 -12.00 -24.14
CA THR A 30 -1.39 -10.54 -24.17
C THR A 30 -2.62 -10.09 -23.39
N LEU A 31 -3.76 -10.78 -23.55
CA LEU A 31 -4.97 -10.51 -22.77
C LEU A 31 -4.77 -10.75 -21.27
N VAL A 32 -4.07 -11.81 -20.87
CA VAL A 32 -3.77 -12.05 -19.45
C VAL A 32 -2.96 -10.89 -18.86
N ARG A 33 -1.94 -10.42 -19.57
CA ARG A 33 -1.12 -9.28 -19.12
C ARG A 33 -1.90 -7.96 -19.07
N ALA A 34 -2.85 -7.77 -19.98
CA ALA A 34 -3.66 -6.55 -20.02
C ALA A 34 -4.78 -6.53 -18.96
N LEU A 35 -5.29 -7.71 -18.56
CA LEU A 35 -6.42 -7.85 -17.63
C LEU A 35 -6.01 -8.21 -16.20
N SER A 36 -4.77 -8.61 -15.97
CA SER A 36 -4.29 -9.08 -14.67
C SER A 36 -2.89 -8.54 -14.36
N THR A 37 -2.65 -8.26 -13.08
CA THR A 37 -1.31 -8.00 -12.53
C THR A 37 -0.49 -9.27 -12.37
N ALA A 38 -1.09 -10.46 -12.54
CA ALA A 38 -0.40 -11.74 -12.46
C ALA A 38 0.45 -12.01 -13.70
N SER A 39 1.66 -12.54 -13.49
CA SER A 39 2.43 -13.17 -14.57
C SER A 39 1.63 -14.37 -15.11
N PRO A 40 1.37 -14.46 -16.42
CA PRO A 40 0.57 -15.54 -16.96
C PRO A 40 1.23 -16.90 -16.64
N GLU A 41 0.53 -17.78 -15.92
CA GLU A 41 0.89 -19.20 -15.87
C GLU A 41 0.49 -19.82 -17.21
N ILE A 42 1.39 -19.70 -18.18
CA ILE A 42 1.16 -20.12 -19.55
C ILE A 42 1.30 -21.64 -19.60
N ALA A 43 0.17 -22.35 -19.54
CA ALA A 43 0.05 -23.64 -20.20
C ALA A 43 -0.19 -23.39 -21.69
N ASP A 44 0.84 -22.93 -22.41
CA ASP A 44 0.81 -22.93 -23.87
C ASP A 44 0.67 -24.40 -24.26
N THR A 45 -0.51 -24.75 -24.77
CA THR A 45 -0.76 -26.05 -25.38
C THR A 45 -0.72 -25.85 -26.89
N PRO A 46 0.47 -25.82 -27.50
CA PRO A 46 0.61 -25.75 -28.95
C PRO A 46 0.09 -27.06 -29.54
N GLY A 47 -1.22 -27.17 -29.74
CA GLY A 47 -1.80 -28.34 -30.41
C GLY A 47 -3.18 -28.80 -29.99
N LEU A 48 -4.04 -27.92 -29.44
CA LEU A 48 -5.50 -28.17 -29.47
C LEU A 48 -6.09 -28.14 -30.90
N ILE A 49 -5.31 -28.45 -31.94
CA ILE A 49 -5.75 -28.42 -33.33
C ILE A 49 -5.99 -29.87 -33.79
N PHE A 50 -7.25 -30.18 -34.13
CA PHE A 50 -7.74 -31.32 -34.93
C PHE A 50 -6.89 -32.60 -34.94
N ARG A 51 -6.84 -33.31 -33.81
CA ARG A 51 -6.35 -34.70 -33.78
C ARG A 51 -7.11 -35.58 -32.78
N PRO A 52 -7.28 -36.88 -33.09
CA PRO A 52 -7.91 -37.85 -32.19
C PRO A 52 -7.24 -37.88 -30.81
N ASP A 53 -8.02 -38.08 -29.75
CA ASP A 53 -7.55 -38.01 -28.35
C ASP A 53 -6.39 -38.98 -28.07
N GLU A 54 -6.34 -40.11 -28.76
CA GLU A 54 -5.26 -41.10 -28.68
C GLU A 54 -3.91 -40.53 -29.13
N ARG A 55 -3.90 -39.59 -30.08
CA ARG A 55 -2.70 -38.97 -30.66
C ARG A 55 -2.29 -37.66 -29.97
N ARG A 56 -3.01 -37.25 -28.92
CA ARG A 56 -2.69 -36.04 -28.14
C ARG A 56 -1.55 -36.30 -27.17
N ASN A 57 -0.66 -35.33 -27.03
CA ASN A 57 0.44 -35.42 -26.07
C ASN A 57 -0.08 -35.27 -24.62
N SER A 58 0.76 -35.59 -23.64
CA SER A 58 0.38 -35.55 -22.21
C SER A 58 -0.04 -34.16 -21.74
N ILE A 59 0.50 -33.10 -22.35
CA ILE A 59 0.21 -31.70 -22.00
C ILE A 59 -1.18 -31.28 -22.53
N GLU A 60 -1.55 -31.70 -23.74
CA GLU A 60 -2.87 -31.47 -24.35
C GLU A 60 -3.97 -32.24 -23.63
N LYS A 61 -3.68 -33.49 -23.24
CA LYS A 61 -4.58 -34.29 -22.41
C LYS A 61 -4.79 -33.65 -21.04
N LEU A 62 -3.73 -33.09 -20.45
CA LEU A 62 -3.83 -32.34 -19.21
C LEU A 62 -4.67 -31.06 -19.38
N ALA A 63 -4.45 -30.28 -20.45
CA ALA A 63 -5.23 -29.07 -20.69
C ALA A 63 -6.72 -29.35 -20.93
N LEU A 64 -7.05 -30.40 -21.68
CA LEU A 64 -8.42 -30.88 -21.80
C LEU A 64 -9.00 -31.30 -20.44
N ALA A 65 -8.26 -32.09 -19.66
CA ALA A 65 -8.70 -32.52 -18.34
C ALA A 65 -8.90 -31.32 -17.39
N MET A 66 -8.05 -30.29 -17.47
CA MET A 66 -8.22 -29.06 -16.69
C MET A 66 -9.52 -28.35 -17.09
N ILE A 67 -9.79 -28.21 -18.38
CA ILE A 67 -10.99 -27.54 -18.88
C ILE A 67 -12.27 -28.36 -18.53
N GLU A 68 -12.20 -29.69 -18.60
CA GLU A 68 -13.33 -30.59 -18.34
C GLU A 68 -13.59 -30.91 -16.86
N LYS A 69 -12.57 -30.85 -15.99
CA LYS A 69 -12.66 -31.32 -14.59
C LYS A 69 -12.54 -30.21 -13.55
N THR A 70 -11.95 -29.05 -13.88
CA THR A 70 -11.89 -27.92 -12.92
C THR A 70 -13.24 -27.21 -12.85
N GLN A 71 -13.42 -26.26 -11.91
CA GLN A 71 -14.57 -25.36 -11.91
C GLN A 71 -14.37 -24.07 -12.74
N ALA A 72 -13.30 -24.00 -13.53
CA ALA A 72 -12.90 -22.77 -14.23
C ALA A 72 -13.98 -22.25 -15.20
N SER A 73 -14.04 -20.92 -15.32
CA SER A 73 -14.73 -20.21 -16.39
C SER A 73 -13.83 -20.13 -17.62
N ILE A 74 -14.40 -20.22 -18.81
CA ILE A 74 -13.65 -20.37 -20.06
C ILE A 74 -13.91 -19.18 -20.97
N GLY A 75 -12.84 -18.52 -21.43
CA GLY A 75 -12.88 -17.51 -22.48
C GLY A 75 -12.20 -18.03 -23.75
N PHE A 76 -12.96 -18.26 -24.81
CA PHE A 76 -12.41 -18.64 -26.11
C PHE A 76 -12.00 -17.41 -26.92
N VAL A 77 -10.75 -17.35 -27.32
CA VAL A 77 -10.14 -16.21 -28.00
C VAL A 77 -10.01 -16.50 -29.49
N PHE A 78 -10.64 -15.66 -30.29
CA PHE A 78 -10.53 -15.61 -31.73
C PHE A 78 -9.55 -14.53 -32.17
N ASP A 79 -8.95 -14.74 -33.32
CA ASP A 79 -8.13 -13.77 -34.04
C ASP A 79 -8.63 -13.64 -35.48
N PRO A 80 -9.21 -12.50 -35.87
CA PRO A 80 -9.71 -12.27 -37.22
C PRO A 80 -8.59 -11.86 -38.21
N THR A 81 -7.35 -11.64 -37.76
CA THR A 81 -6.32 -10.89 -38.51
C THR A 81 -5.36 -11.75 -39.34
N ASP A 82 -5.66 -13.03 -39.58
CA ASP A 82 -4.78 -14.05 -40.17
C ASP A 82 -3.39 -14.22 -39.51
N SER A 83 -3.01 -13.35 -38.58
CA SER A 83 -1.71 -13.33 -37.91
C SER A 83 -1.50 -14.49 -36.93
N SER A 84 -2.59 -15.16 -36.52
CA SER A 84 -2.51 -16.41 -35.75
C SER A 84 -2.01 -17.61 -36.59
N GLY A 85 -2.08 -17.54 -37.92
CA GLY A 85 -1.82 -18.65 -38.83
C GLY A 85 -2.93 -19.71 -38.86
N THR A 86 -4.09 -19.46 -38.24
CA THR A 86 -5.25 -20.36 -38.25
C THR A 86 -6.47 -19.62 -38.81
N SER A 87 -7.15 -20.17 -39.83
CA SER A 87 -8.32 -19.54 -40.42
C SER A 87 -9.44 -19.35 -39.39
N THR A 88 -10.26 -18.31 -39.52
CA THR A 88 -11.35 -18.11 -38.54
C THR A 88 -12.39 -19.24 -38.60
N VAL A 89 -12.54 -19.90 -39.76
CA VAL A 89 -13.37 -21.10 -39.92
C VAL A 89 -12.87 -22.22 -39.02
N ASP A 90 -11.56 -22.50 -39.05
CA ASP A 90 -10.96 -23.54 -38.20
C ASP A 90 -11.03 -23.16 -36.72
N GLN A 91 -10.86 -21.87 -36.39
CA GLN A 91 -11.04 -21.38 -35.03
C GLN A 91 -12.48 -21.60 -34.52
N VAL A 92 -13.50 -21.38 -35.37
CA VAL A 92 -14.91 -21.63 -35.02
C VAL A 92 -15.19 -23.11 -34.85
N LEU A 93 -14.64 -23.97 -35.71
CA LEU A 93 -14.78 -25.41 -35.57
C LEU A 93 -14.15 -25.90 -34.26
N LEU A 94 -12.94 -25.42 -33.94
CA LEU A 94 -12.26 -25.73 -32.69
C LEU A 94 -13.07 -25.26 -31.47
N ARG A 95 -13.59 -24.04 -31.54
CA ARG A 95 -14.47 -23.49 -30.50
C ARG A 95 -15.69 -24.39 -30.26
N ASN A 96 -16.33 -24.84 -31.33
CA ASN A 96 -17.53 -25.68 -31.25
C ASN A 96 -17.22 -27.07 -30.68
N GLU A 97 -16.11 -27.68 -31.08
CA GLU A 97 -15.64 -28.96 -30.52
C GLU A 97 -15.43 -28.84 -28.99
N LEU A 98 -14.64 -27.85 -28.56
CA LEU A 98 -14.32 -27.66 -27.15
C LEU A 98 -15.54 -27.30 -26.33
N ARG A 99 -16.40 -26.41 -26.83
CA ARG A 99 -17.64 -26.04 -26.14
C ARG A 99 -18.56 -27.23 -25.97
N HIS A 100 -18.68 -28.10 -26.99
CA HIS A 100 -19.48 -29.31 -26.90
C HIS A 100 -18.92 -30.30 -25.86
N ARG A 101 -17.60 -30.53 -25.84
CA ARG A 101 -16.94 -31.38 -24.84
C ARG A 101 -17.15 -30.88 -23.42
N VAL A 102 -16.94 -29.58 -23.19
CA VAL A 102 -17.16 -28.95 -21.89
C VAL A 102 -18.61 -29.05 -21.47
N MET A 103 -19.56 -28.76 -22.36
CA MET A 103 -20.99 -28.86 -22.07
C MET A 103 -21.39 -30.28 -21.67
N LYS A 104 -20.83 -31.31 -22.32
CA LYS A 104 -21.07 -32.72 -21.99
C LYS A 104 -20.47 -33.10 -20.62
N ALA A 105 -19.27 -32.62 -20.32
CA ALA A 105 -18.61 -32.90 -19.04
C ALA A 105 -19.20 -32.10 -17.87
N ARG A 106 -19.66 -30.87 -18.14
CA ARG A 106 -20.09 -29.85 -17.17
C ARG A 106 -21.32 -29.11 -17.71
N PRO A 107 -22.54 -29.55 -17.38
CA PRO A 107 -23.77 -28.89 -17.84
C PRO A 107 -23.83 -27.42 -17.44
N GLU A 108 -23.43 -27.07 -16.21
CA GLU A 108 -23.35 -25.71 -15.69
C GLU A 108 -22.00 -25.02 -15.98
N HIS A 109 -21.58 -25.02 -17.24
CA HIS A 109 -20.32 -24.38 -17.65
C HIS A 109 -20.48 -22.88 -17.91
N LYS A 110 -19.42 -22.13 -17.64
CA LYS A 110 -19.33 -20.68 -17.86
C LYS A 110 -18.44 -20.41 -19.06
N TRP A 111 -19.02 -19.90 -20.14
CA TRP A 111 -18.34 -19.70 -21.43
C TRP A 111 -18.44 -18.25 -21.91
N LEU A 112 -17.35 -17.69 -22.42
CA LEU A 112 -17.28 -16.40 -23.11
C LEU A 112 -16.54 -16.54 -24.43
N ASP A 113 -17.03 -15.89 -25.48
CA ASP A 113 -16.30 -15.74 -26.74
C ASP A 113 -15.66 -14.34 -26.80
N ILE A 114 -14.43 -14.26 -27.29
CA ILE A 114 -13.62 -13.04 -27.29
C ILE A 114 -12.99 -12.91 -28.67
N ILE A 115 -13.22 -11.80 -29.36
CA ILE A 115 -12.59 -11.48 -30.64
C ILE A 115 -11.47 -10.48 -30.35
N SER A 116 -10.23 -10.93 -30.49
CA SER A 116 -9.04 -10.13 -30.21
C SER A 116 -8.55 -9.36 -31.44
N LYS A 117 -7.55 -8.48 -31.24
CA LYS A 117 -6.83 -7.74 -32.29
C LYS A 117 -7.75 -6.92 -33.21
N ILE A 118 -8.84 -6.37 -32.67
CA ILE A 118 -9.76 -5.52 -33.44
C ILE A 118 -9.13 -4.21 -33.94
N ASP A 119 -7.98 -3.84 -33.37
CA ASP A 119 -7.16 -2.71 -33.80
C ASP A 119 -6.49 -2.92 -35.17
N GLN A 120 -6.42 -4.16 -35.65
CA GLN A 120 -5.79 -4.50 -36.91
C GLN A 120 -6.83 -4.71 -38.01
N PRO A 121 -6.51 -4.34 -39.26
CA PRO A 121 -7.41 -4.56 -40.39
C PRO A 121 -7.62 -6.07 -40.61
N SER A 122 -8.89 -6.48 -40.70
CA SER A 122 -9.29 -7.85 -41.00
C SER A 122 -10.42 -7.86 -42.02
N GLN A 123 -10.29 -8.71 -43.04
CA GLN A 123 -11.34 -8.92 -44.04
C GLN A 123 -12.43 -9.89 -43.55
N ASP A 124 -12.13 -10.73 -42.55
CA ASP A 124 -13.01 -11.82 -42.09
C ASP A 124 -13.70 -11.50 -40.75
N LEU A 125 -13.49 -10.29 -40.18
CA LEU A 125 -14.07 -9.90 -38.90
C LEU A 125 -15.62 -9.94 -38.89
N GLN A 126 -16.27 -9.42 -39.94
CA GLN A 126 -17.74 -9.45 -40.02
C GLN A 126 -18.24 -10.88 -40.17
N SER A 127 -17.64 -11.66 -41.07
CA SER A 127 -18.01 -13.06 -41.29
C SER A 127 -17.74 -13.92 -40.05
N LEU A 128 -16.69 -13.65 -39.29
CA LEU A 128 -16.45 -14.31 -38.00
C LEU A 128 -17.56 -14.00 -36.99
N LYS A 129 -17.98 -12.73 -36.87
CA LYS A 129 -19.10 -12.35 -35.98
C LYS A 129 -20.39 -13.09 -36.37
N GLU A 130 -20.67 -13.22 -37.66
CA GLU A 130 -21.81 -13.99 -38.17
C GLU A 130 -21.69 -15.49 -37.84
N ARG A 131 -20.50 -16.09 -38.01
CA ARG A 131 -20.24 -17.52 -37.69
C ARG A 131 -20.32 -17.82 -36.19
N VAL A 132 -19.88 -16.90 -35.34
CA VAL A 132 -20.03 -17.00 -33.87
C VAL A 132 -21.51 -16.86 -33.46
N GLY A 133 -22.31 -16.18 -34.28
CA GLY A 133 -23.75 -16.06 -34.16
C GLY A 133 -24.19 -15.21 -32.96
N SER A 134 -25.38 -15.49 -32.44
CA SER A 134 -25.97 -14.79 -31.29
C SER A 134 -25.32 -15.08 -29.94
N SER A 135 -24.19 -15.82 -29.93
CA SER A 135 -23.43 -16.01 -28.70
C SER A 135 -22.84 -14.66 -28.26
N PRO A 136 -23.04 -14.24 -27.00
CA PRO A 136 -22.46 -12.99 -26.50
C PRO A 136 -20.95 -13.07 -26.60
N HIS A 137 -20.36 -12.11 -27.32
CA HIS A 137 -18.93 -12.04 -27.60
C HIS A 137 -18.40 -10.63 -27.30
N TYR A 138 -17.15 -10.58 -26.83
CA TYR A 138 -16.46 -9.32 -26.55
C TYR A 138 -15.44 -9.02 -27.64
N CYS A 139 -15.52 -7.85 -28.25
CA CYS A 139 -14.52 -7.36 -29.20
C CYS A 139 -13.48 -6.58 -28.42
N VAL A 140 -12.21 -6.96 -28.51
CA VAL A 140 -11.14 -6.35 -27.70
C VAL A 140 -9.85 -6.14 -28.48
N SER A 141 -9.11 -5.10 -28.07
CA SER A 141 -7.71 -4.92 -28.42
C SER A 141 -6.89 -4.77 -27.15
N ALA A 142 -5.93 -5.68 -26.96
CA ALA A 142 -4.95 -5.55 -25.88
C ALA A 142 -3.90 -4.46 -26.16
N GLN A 143 -3.79 -3.98 -27.41
CA GLN A 143 -2.83 -2.96 -27.82
C GLN A 143 -3.37 -1.54 -27.58
N THR A 144 -4.66 -1.31 -27.87
CA THR A 144 -5.30 0.00 -27.71
C THR A 144 -6.14 0.12 -26.43
N ASN A 145 -6.25 -0.96 -25.65
CA ASN A 145 -7.13 -1.12 -24.49
C ASN A 145 -8.64 -1.07 -24.80
N GLU A 146 -9.02 -1.10 -26.07
CA GLU A 146 -10.41 -1.11 -26.49
C GLU A 146 -11.12 -2.39 -26.05
N GLY A 147 -12.33 -2.26 -25.49
CA GLY A 147 -13.20 -3.37 -25.06
C GLY A 147 -12.73 -4.18 -23.83
N LEU A 148 -11.50 -3.95 -23.32
CA LEU A 148 -10.97 -4.71 -22.19
C LEU A 148 -11.76 -4.51 -20.89
N MET A 149 -12.30 -3.31 -20.68
CA MET A 149 -13.10 -3.00 -19.48
C MET A 149 -14.41 -3.79 -19.47
N GLU A 150 -15.09 -3.86 -20.62
CA GLU A 150 -16.32 -4.64 -20.79
C GLU A 150 -16.07 -6.14 -20.63
N LEU A 151 -14.97 -6.64 -21.23
CA LEU A 151 -14.53 -8.01 -21.03
C LEU A 151 -14.25 -8.32 -19.55
N GLY A 152 -13.53 -7.44 -18.86
CA GLY A 152 -13.25 -7.60 -17.43
C GLY A 152 -14.51 -7.64 -16.57
N ASN A 153 -15.51 -6.81 -16.88
CA ASN A 153 -16.81 -6.84 -16.20
C ASN A 153 -17.58 -8.13 -16.50
N GLY A 154 -17.58 -8.59 -17.76
CA GLY A 154 -18.17 -9.86 -18.15
C GLY A 154 -17.54 -11.07 -17.47
N MET A 155 -16.21 -11.07 -17.34
CA MET A 155 -15.45 -12.08 -16.59
C MET A 155 -15.84 -12.09 -15.11
N ARG A 156 -15.98 -10.93 -14.46
CA ARG A 156 -16.43 -10.81 -13.06
C ARG A 156 -17.82 -11.37 -12.85
N GLN A 157 -18.76 -11.01 -13.73
CA GLN A 157 -20.14 -11.47 -13.67
C GLN A 157 -20.25 -12.99 -13.83
N LYS A 158 -19.56 -13.55 -14.85
CA LYS A 158 -19.65 -15.00 -15.11
C LYS A 158 -18.90 -15.83 -14.10
N ALA A 159 -17.70 -15.43 -13.69
CA ALA A 159 -16.87 -16.29 -12.85
C ALA A 159 -17.38 -16.46 -11.41
N ASN A 160 -18.50 -15.82 -11.00
CA ASN A 160 -18.82 -15.63 -9.58
C ASN A 160 -17.54 -15.25 -8.85
N PHE A 161 -16.84 -14.20 -9.32
CA PHE A 161 -15.89 -13.51 -8.47
C PHE A 161 -16.69 -12.83 -7.36
N LEU A 162 -17.25 -13.64 -6.46
CA LEU A 162 -17.47 -13.30 -5.08
C LEU A 162 -16.06 -13.14 -4.50
N ILE A 163 -15.38 -12.07 -4.92
CA ILE A 163 -14.43 -11.45 -4.03
C ILE A 163 -15.28 -11.16 -2.81
N LYS A 164 -14.98 -11.83 -1.69
CA LYS A 164 -15.63 -11.49 -0.43
C LYS A 164 -15.52 -9.96 -0.31
N PRO A 165 -16.63 -9.22 -0.19
CA PRO A 165 -16.59 -7.75 -0.12
C PRO A 165 -15.68 -7.21 0.99
N SER A 166 -15.26 -8.06 1.93
CA SER A 166 -14.31 -7.75 3.00
C SER A 166 -12.86 -7.56 2.53
N GLU A 167 -12.49 -7.90 1.29
CA GLU A 167 -11.08 -7.86 0.82
C GLU A 167 -10.79 -6.84 -0.28
N MET A 168 -11.81 -6.19 -0.87
CA MET A 168 -11.62 -5.06 -1.79
C MET A 168 -11.97 -3.76 -1.09
N LEU A 169 -11.13 -2.73 -1.29
CA LEU A 169 -11.53 -1.36 -0.99
C LEU A 169 -12.88 -1.07 -1.67
N GLU A 170 -13.85 -0.54 -0.91
CA GLU A 170 -15.18 -0.21 -1.45
C GLU A 170 -15.05 0.63 -2.73
N LYS A 171 -15.98 0.48 -3.67
CA LYS A 171 -15.99 1.26 -4.92
C LYS A 171 -15.83 2.77 -4.68
N LYS A 172 -16.43 3.26 -3.60
CA LYS A 172 -16.33 4.65 -3.12
C LYS A 172 -14.89 5.05 -2.75
N ALA A 173 -14.14 4.14 -2.11
CA ALA A 173 -12.74 4.35 -1.76
C ALA A 173 -11.84 4.34 -3.02
N LEU A 174 -12.10 3.45 -3.98
CA LEU A 174 -11.38 3.43 -5.26
C LEU A 174 -11.60 4.72 -6.08
N GLU A 175 -12.82 5.24 -6.12
CA GLU A 175 -13.14 6.53 -6.74
C GLU A 175 -12.43 7.70 -6.04
N GLY A 176 -12.36 7.68 -4.69
CA GLY A 176 -11.62 8.66 -3.91
C GLY A 176 -10.11 8.65 -4.21
N ILE A 177 -9.53 7.45 -4.30
CA ILE A 177 -8.12 7.26 -4.65
C ILE A 177 -7.84 7.76 -6.07
N ALA A 178 -8.71 7.49 -7.05
CA ALA A 178 -8.49 7.88 -8.44
C ALA A 178 -8.54 9.41 -8.68
N ALA A 179 -9.38 10.14 -7.92
CA ALA A 179 -9.51 11.59 -8.05
C ALA A 179 -8.41 12.38 -7.33
N TYR A 180 -7.63 11.72 -6.47
CA TYR A 180 -6.66 12.38 -5.60
C TYR A 180 -5.41 12.85 -6.38
N LYS A 181 -4.99 14.09 -6.11
CA LYS A 181 -3.72 14.67 -6.55
C LYS A 181 -2.98 15.27 -5.36
N TYR A 182 -1.75 14.81 -5.16
CA TYR A 182 -0.89 15.32 -4.11
C TYR A 182 -0.36 16.71 -4.44
N LYS A 183 -0.41 17.60 -3.45
CA LYS A 183 0.22 18.93 -3.49
C LYS A 183 1.06 19.08 -2.23
N ALA A 184 2.39 19.08 -2.41
CA ALA A 184 3.34 19.29 -1.32
C ALA A 184 3.14 20.68 -0.70
N GLY A 185 3.34 20.76 0.62
CA GLY A 185 3.47 22.03 1.34
C GLY A 185 4.81 22.73 1.06
N SER A 186 5.09 23.77 1.85
CA SER A 186 6.36 24.50 1.77
C SER A 186 7.54 23.69 2.29
N TYR A 187 8.66 23.69 1.56
CA TYR A 187 9.92 23.11 2.00
C TYR A 187 10.59 23.97 3.08
N THR A 188 11.21 23.32 4.07
CA THR A 188 12.06 23.99 5.06
C THR A 188 13.48 24.21 4.54
N TYR A 189 14.33 24.83 5.36
CA TYR A 189 15.75 24.97 5.03
C TYR A 189 16.45 23.61 4.89
N LEU A 190 16.26 22.68 5.85
CA LEU A 190 16.93 21.38 5.78
C LEU A 190 16.38 20.51 4.66
N ASP A 191 15.09 20.61 4.33
CA ASP A 191 14.54 19.96 3.14
C ASP A 191 15.33 20.36 1.90
N ASN A 192 15.55 21.67 1.69
CA ASN A 192 16.28 22.16 0.53
C ASN A 192 17.73 21.68 0.50
N VAL A 193 18.39 21.60 1.66
CA VAL A 193 19.77 21.08 1.76
C VAL A 193 19.80 19.59 1.41
N LEU A 194 18.98 18.77 2.09
CA LEU A 194 18.98 17.32 1.91
C LEU A 194 18.40 16.88 0.57
N ASN A 195 17.57 17.69 -0.08
CA ASN A 195 17.04 17.33 -1.39
C ASN A 195 18.14 17.14 -2.44
N HIS A 196 19.28 17.81 -2.31
CA HIS A 196 20.46 17.55 -3.14
C HIS A 196 21.01 16.14 -2.89
N PHE A 197 21.16 15.79 -1.60
CA PHE A 197 21.59 14.45 -1.19
C PHE A 197 20.61 13.37 -1.67
N TRP A 198 19.30 13.54 -1.47
CA TRP A 198 18.29 12.58 -1.92
C TRP A 198 18.22 12.45 -3.44
N THR A 199 18.37 13.55 -4.18
CA THR A 199 18.38 13.53 -5.65
C THR A 199 19.62 12.83 -6.20
N TYR A 200 20.74 12.91 -5.50
CA TYR A 200 21.91 12.11 -5.81
C TYR A 200 21.68 10.63 -5.44
N SER A 201 21.19 10.38 -4.21
CA SER A 201 21.02 9.04 -3.65
C SER A 201 20.01 8.18 -4.43
N VAL A 202 18.97 8.77 -5.02
CA VAL A 202 18.00 8.01 -5.82
C VAL A 202 18.67 7.29 -7.00
N GLN A 203 19.78 7.81 -7.53
CA GLN A 203 20.47 7.24 -8.69
C GLN A 203 21.05 5.86 -8.41
N PHE A 204 21.33 5.53 -7.13
CA PHE A 204 21.80 4.21 -6.72
C PHE A 204 20.69 3.17 -6.66
N LEU A 205 19.41 3.59 -6.64
CA LEU A 205 18.29 2.65 -6.70
C LEU A 205 18.16 2.12 -8.13
N PRO A 206 18.06 0.79 -8.32
CA PRO A 206 17.89 0.21 -9.63
C PRO A 206 16.49 0.49 -10.18
N ILE A 207 16.37 0.64 -11.50
CA ILE A 207 15.10 1.04 -12.15
C ILE A 207 13.97 0.03 -11.96
N TRP A 208 14.29 -1.26 -11.76
CA TRP A 208 13.28 -2.30 -11.50
C TRP A 208 12.66 -2.20 -10.10
N MET A 209 13.29 -1.46 -9.17
CA MET A 209 12.84 -1.36 -7.79
C MET A 209 11.65 -0.41 -7.71
N ALA A 210 10.49 -0.98 -7.37
CA ALA A 210 9.25 -0.24 -7.19
C ALA A 210 9.37 0.76 -6.01
N PRO A 211 8.76 1.95 -6.10
CA PRO A 211 8.76 2.95 -5.02
C PRO A 211 8.31 2.40 -3.67
N ASN A 212 7.17 1.69 -3.64
CA ASN A 212 6.64 1.10 -2.41
C ASN A 212 7.59 0.08 -1.77
N LEU A 213 8.46 -0.57 -2.56
CA LEU A 213 9.49 -1.46 -2.02
C LEU A 213 10.59 -0.67 -1.30
N VAL A 214 10.91 0.54 -1.76
CA VAL A 214 11.85 1.45 -1.09
C VAL A 214 11.31 1.84 0.29
N THR A 215 10.07 2.35 0.35
CA THR A 215 9.38 2.69 1.61
C THR A 215 9.31 1.47 2.55
N MET A 216 8.93 0.30 2.03
CA MET A 216 8.83 -0.91 2.84
C MET A 216 10.18 -1.35 3.45
N ILE A 217 11.27 -1.22 2.71
CA ILE A 217 12.62 -1.53 3.22
C ILE A 217 13.02 -0.54 4.32
N GLY A 218 12.81 0.77 4.10
CA GLY A 218 13.05 1.79 5.13
C GLY A 218 12.26 1.49 6.41
N THR A 219 10.97 1.22 6.26
CA THR A 219 10.06 0.86 7.36
C THR A 219 10.54 -0.39 8.10
N GLY A 220 10.92 -1.44 7.38
CA GLY A 220 11.41 -2.68 7.97
C GLY A 220 12.69 -2.50 8.79
N VAL A 221 13.63 -1.68 8.29
CA VAL A 221 14.85 -1.33 9.03
C VAL A 221 14.51 -0.55 10.31
N MET A 222 13.65 0.47 10.21
CA MET A 222 13.22 1.26 11.38
C MET A 222 12.59 0.37 12.46
N MET A 223 11.65 -0.50 12.07
CA MET A 223 11.01 -1.45 12.97
C MET A 223 12.01 -2.38 13.63
N LEU A 224 12.95 -2.95 12.85
CA LEU A 224 13.98 -3.84 13.36
C LEU A 224 14.86 -3.14 14.39
N THR A 225 15.35 -1.93 14.09
CA THR A 225 16.22 -1.19 15.02
C THR A 225 15.50 -0.82 16.30
N THR A 226 14.22 -0.42 16.23
CA THR A 226 13.42 -0.18 17.44
C THR A 226 13.18 -1.46 18.23
N VAL A 227 12.88 -2.59 17.59
CA VAL A 227 12.68 -3.88 18.30
C VAL A 227 13.95 -4.30 19.03
N VAL A 228 15.12 -4.16 18.39
CA VAL A 228 16.41 -4.41 19.05
C VAL A 228 16.58 -3.50 20.26
N GLN A 229 16.21 -2.22 20.16
CA GLN A 229 16.30 -1.31 21.29
C GLN A 229 15.33 -1.65 22.43
N LEU A 230 14.07 -1.96 22.13
CA LEU A 230 13.07 -2.33 23.12
C LEU A 230 13.34 -3.69 23.77
N TYR A 231 14.13 -4.55 23.13
CA TYR A 231 14.65 -5.76 23.77
C TYR A 231 15.59 -5.43 24.94
N TYR A 232 16.40 -4.38 24.82
CA TYR A 232 17.31 -3.94 25.89
C TYR A 232 16.65 -3.02 26.92
N ALA A 233 15.70 -2.19 26.49
CA ALA A 233 15.01 -1.22 27.36
C ALA A 233 13.48 -1.27 27.21
N PRO A 234 12.84 -2.38 27.64
CA PRO A 234 11.39 -2.55 27.53
C PRO A 234 10.58 -1.61 28.45
N HIS A 235 11.16 -1.09 29.54
CA HIS A 235 10.49 -0.17 30.45
C HIS A 235 10.87 1.30 30.23
N PHE A 236 11.61 1.58 29.16
CA PHE A 236 12.17 2.90 28.87
C PHE A 236 12.98 3.48 30.03
N SER A 237 13.56 2.66 30.91
CA SER A 237 14.36 3.10 32.06
C SER A 237 15.78 2.55 32.01
N GLU A 238 15.98 1.50 31.23
CA GLU A 238 17.22 0.75 31.15
C GLU A 238 18.24 1.45 30.25
N ILE A 239 19.52 1.21 30.55
CA ILE A 239 20.63 1.69 29.74
C ILE A 239 20.92 0.64 28.67
N CYS A 240 20.85 1.04 27.40
CA CYS A 240 21.24 0.18 26.30
C CYS A 240 22.76 0.23 26.06
N PRO A 241 23.36 -0.84 25.51
CA PRO A 241 24.72 -0.76 24.98
C PRO A 241 24.86 0.35 23.93
N THR A 242 26.01 1.05 23.91
CA THR A 242 26.26 2.18 23.00
C THR A 242 25.97 1.88 21.53
N TRP A 243 26.29 0.66 21.06
CA TRP A 243 26.05 0.25 19.68
C TRP A 243 24.56 0.24 19.32
N VAL A 244 23.66 0.02 20.28
CA VAL A 244 22.21 0.06 20.06
C VAL A 244 21.76 1.47 19.74
N TYR A 245 22.26 2.48 20.46
CA TYR A 245 21.96 3.88 20.15
C TYR A 245 22.48 4.29 18.77
N ILE A 246 23.70 3.87 18.41
CA ILE A 246 24.25 4.10 17.07
C ILE A 246 23.41 3.41 16.00
N LEU A 247 22.99 2.17 16.24
CA LEU A 247 22.13 1.42 15.32
C LEU A 247 20.79 2.12 15.13
N SER A 248 20.15 2.63 16.19
CA SER A 248 18.89 3.39 16.09
C SER A 248 19.08 4.70 15.33
N ALA A 249 20.17 5.43 15.57
CA ALA A 249 20.50 6.65 14.81
C ALA A 249 20.65 6.38 13.31
N LEU A 250 21.41 5.34 12.96
CA LEU A 250 21.64 4.94 11.57
C LEU A 250 20.38 4.38 10.92
N GLY A 251 19.59 3.58 11.63
CA GLY A 251 18.33 3.02 11.17
C GLY A 251 17.30 4.10 10.86
N LEU A 252 17.15 5.09 11.75
CA LEU A 252 16.27 6.23 11.54
C LEU A 252 16.73 7.11 10.37
N PHE A 253 18.03 7.42 10.28
CA PHE A 253 18.55 8.19 9.14
C PHE A 253 18.38 7.44 7.82
N PHE A 254 18.56 6.12 7.83
CA PHE A 254 18.31 5.27 6.67
C PHE A 254 16.83 5.28 6.28
N TYR A 255 15.91 5.14 7.23
CA TYR A 255 14.47 5.24 6.99
C TYR A 255 14.09 6.59 6.40
N GLN A 256 14.51 7.71 7.01
CA GLN A 256 14.30 9.07 6.46
C GLN A 256 14.78 9.16 5.01
N THR A 257 15.95 8.58 4.73
CA THR A 257 16.49 8.60 3.38
C THR A 257 15.59 7.81 2.44
N MET A 258 15.25 6.56 2.78
CA MET A 258 14.39 5.71 1.94
C MET A 258 13.01 6.33 1.68
N ASP A 259 12.41 6.91 2.72
CA ASP A 259 11.18 7.69 2.66
C ASP A 259 11.31 8.83 1.63
N ALA A 260 12.30 9.71 1.76
CA ALA A 260 12.50 10.79 0.79
C ALA A 260 12.87 10.35 -0.64
N LEU A 261 13.35 9.11 -0.81
CA LEU A 261 13.70 8.52 -2.11
C LEU A 261 12.50 7.93 -2.84
N ASP A 262 11.45 7.51 -2.15
CA ASP A 262 10.34 6.75 -2.73
C ASP A 262 9.62 7.54 -3.84
N GLY A 263 9.28 8.81 -3.60
CA GLY A 263 8.56 9.67 -4.51
C GLY A 263 9.47 10.16 -5.63
N LYS A 264 10.77 10.28 -5.36
CA LYS A 264 11.78 10.55 -6.40
C LYS A 264 11.90 9.36 -7.34
N GLN A 265 11.91 8.15 -6.80
CA GLN A 265 11.92 6.92 -7.57
C GLN A 265 10.62 6.77 -8.36
N ALA A 266 9.47 7.11 -7.78
CA ALA A 266 8.17 7.07 -8.46
C ALA A 266 8.13 8.01 -9.68
N ARG A 267 8.67 9.23 -9.56
CA ARG A 267 8.80 10.16 -10.68
C ARG A 267 9.77 9.64 -11.74
N ARG A 268 10.89 9.05 -11.31
CA ARG A 268 11.93 8.51 -12.21
C ARG A 268 11.46 7.28 -13.00
N THR A 269 10.59 6.44 -12.43
CA THR A 269 10.06 5.23 -13.08
C THR A 269 8.69 5.43 -13.73
N GLY A 270 8.07 6.61 -13.58
CA GLY A 270 6.71 6.87 -14.04
C GLY A 270 5.64 6.11 -13.25
N ALA A 271 5.95 5.66 -12.03
CA ALA A 271 5.09 4.84 -11.18
C ALA A 271 4.35 5.64 -10.09
N SER A 272 4.30 6.97 -10.20
CA SER A 272 3.54 7.82 -9.27
C SER A 272 2.05 7.47 -9.29
N SER A 273 1.49 7.13 -8.13
CA SER A 273 0.07 6.78 -8.00
C SER A 273 -0.50 7.17 -6.64
N PRO A 274 -1.80 7.50 -6.55
CA PRO A 274 -2.48 7.74 -5.27
C PRO A 274 -2.41 6.56 -4.30
N LEU A 275 -2.43 5.32 -4.81
CA LEU A 275 -2.28 4.12 -3.99
C LEU A 275 -0.86 4.02 -3.39
N GLY A 276 0.17 4.40 -4.15
CA GLY A 276 1.54 4.47 -3.64
C GLY A 276 1.66 5.46 -2.48
N GLN A 277 1.03 6.63 -2.60
CA GLN A 277 1.04 7.65 -1.53
C GLN A 277 0.27 7.21 -0.29
N LEU A 278 -0.87 6.53 -0.45
CA LEU A 278 -1.58 5.92 0.67
C LEU A 278 -0.71 4.89 1.41
N PHE A 279 0.02 4.06 0.66
CA PHE A 279 0.93 3.07 1.23
C PHE A 279 2.06 3.74 2.01
N ASP A 280 2.63 4.80 1.46
CA ASP A 280 3.68 5.61 2.06
C ASP A 280 3.23 6.26 3.39
N HIS A 281 2.11 6.98 3.37
CA HIS A 281 1.52 7.58 4.57
C HIS A 281 1.20 6.55 5.67
N GLY A 282 0.80 5.33 5.27
CA GLY A 282 0.57 4.24 6.23
C GLY A 282 1.85 3.74 6.89
N CYS A 283 2.93 3.65 6.10
CA CYS A 283 4.26 3.31 6.60
C CYS A 283 4.81 4.39 7.54
N ASP A 284 4.61 5.67 7.20
CA ASP A 284 5.01 6.81 8.04
C ASP A 284 4.27 6.87 9.36
N ALA A 285 2.95 6.64 9.34
CA ALA A 285 2.15 6.56 10.54
C ALA A 285 2.68 5.45 11.46
N LEU A 286 3.03 4.28 10.90
CA LEU A 286 3.58 3.18 11.67
C LEU A 286 4.98 3.51 12.21
N CYS A 287 5.87 4.05 11.37
CA CYS A 287 7.22 4.45 11.77
C CYS A 287 7.21 5.54 12.85
N THR A 288 6.20 6.41 12.86
CA THR A 288 6.00 7.40 13.92
C THR A 288 5.89 6.74 15.29
N VAL A 289 5.13 5.65 15.42
CA VAL A 289 5.02 4.89 16.69
C VAL A 289 6.38 4.32 17.09
N PHE A 290 7.08 3.64 16.17
CA PHE A 290 8.38 3.04 16.44
C PHE A 290 9.46 4.07 16.78
N ASN A 291 9.44 5.23 16.13
CA ASN A 291 10.35 6.36 16.41
C ASN A 291 10.15 6.89 17.83
N VAL A 292 8.90 7.11 18.25
CA VAL A 292 8.64 7.62 19.60
C VAL A 292 9.00 6.60 20.67
N LEU A 293 8.70 5.31 20.47
CA LEU A 293 9.10 4.26 21.41
C LEU A 293 10.63 4.14 21.53
N SER A 294 11.36 4.21 20.40
CA SER A 294 12.82 4.23 20.38
C SER A 294 13.39 5.48 21.07
N ALA A 295 12.79 6.65 20.84
CA ALA A 295 13.20 7.89 21.50
C ALA A 295 12.93 7.87 23.02
N ALA A 296 11.78 7.34 23.44
CA ALA A 296 11.43 7.17 24.85
C ALA A 296 12.43 6.25 25.56
N ALA A 297 12.81 5.12 24.94
CA ALA A 297 13.84 4.23 25.44
C ALA A 297 15.22 4.92 25.54
N THR A 298 15.58 5.70 24.52
CA THR A 298 16.87 6.42 24.48
C THR A 298 16.99 7.45 25.59
N CYS A 299 15.92 8.21 25.81
CA CYS A 299 15.89 9.27 26.80
C CYS A 299 15.59 8.77 28.22
N GLN A 300 15.49 7.46 28.44
CA GLN A 300 15.08 6.88 29.71
C GLN A 300 13.79 7.55 30.26
N ALA A 301 12.77 7.71 29.42
CA ALA A 301 11.53 8.41 29.78
C ALA A 301 10.71 7.71 30.88
N GLY A 302 11.04 6.45 31.16
CA GLY A 302 10.37 5.60 32.11
C GLY A 302 8.98 5.14 31.63
N PRO A 303 8.36 4.22 32.38
CA PRO A 303 7.05 3.68 32.05
C PRO A 303 5.91 4.61 32.49
N GLY A 304 6.20 5.86 32.88
CA GLY A 304 5.19 6.80 33.37
C GLY A 304 4.44 7.53 32.26
N LEU A 305 3.86 8.67 32.60
CA LEU A 305 3.11 9.52 31.67
C LEU A 305 3.96 10.13 30.54
N LEU A 306 5.27 10.26 30.73
CA LEU A 306 6.15 10.95 29.78
C LEU A 306 6.16 10.25 28.41
N ALA A 307 6.32 8.93 28.39
CA ALA A 307 6.30 8.14 27.15
C ALA A 307 4.92 8.21 26.45
N TYR A 308 3.83 8.18 27.22
CA TYR A 308 2.47 8.33 26.70
C TYR A 308 2.20 9.70 26.09
N ILE A 309 2.64 10.78 26.77
CA ILE A 309 2.49 12.16 26.29
C ILE A 309 3.30 12.36 25.01
N ALA A 310 4.55 11.84 24.97
CA ALA A 310 5.38 11.87 23.77
C ALA A 310 4.65 11.20 22.59
N LEU A 311 4.20 9.95 22.78
CA LEU A 311 3.52 9.16 21.75
C LEU A 311 2.25 9.87 21.26
N SER A 312 1.39 10.27 22.18
CA SER A 312 0.11 10.91 21.85
C SER A 312 0.33 12.24 21.14
N SER A 313 1.27 13.07 21.59
CA SER A 313 1.51 14.38 20.97
C SER A 313 1.97 14.24 19.51
N VAL A 314 2.92 13.35 19.23
CA VAL A 314 3.45 13.16 17.87
C VAL A 314 2.40 12.51 16.97
N CYS A 315 1.72 11.47 17.44
CA CYS A 315 0.67 10.79 16.67
C CYS A 315 -0.53 11.70 16.35
N ILE A 316 -0.92 12.58 17.28
CA ILE A 316 -1.98 13.57 17.05
C ILE A 316 -1.53 14.59 16.01
N THR A 317 -0.32 15.14 16.12
CA THR A 317 0.19 16.10 15.14
C THR A 317 0.34 15.47 13.75
N PHE A 318 0.81 14.23 13.67
CA PHE A 318 0.83 13.48 12.42
C PHE A 318 -0.57 13.39 11.82
N TYR A 319 -1.55 12.85 12.57
CA TYR A 319 -2.95 12.77 12.15
C TYR A 319 -3.51 14.12 11.67
N LEU A 320 -3.21 15.21 12.38
CA LEU A 320 -3.70 16.55 12.06
C LEU A 320 -3.15 17.07 10.72
N ALA A 321 -1.92 16.70 10.34
CA ALA A 321 -1.37 17.03 9.03
C ALA A 321 -2.15 16.36 7.89
N GLN A 322 -2.47 15.06 8.01
CA GLN A 322 -3.30 14.37 7.01
C GLN A 322 -4.77 14.83 7.06
N TRP A 323 -5.29 15.15 8.25
CA TRP A 323 -6.62 15.73 8.39
C TRP A 323 -6.70 17.11 7.71
N GLN A 324 -5.66 17.95 7.84
CA GLN A 324 -5.57 19.20 7.10
C GLN A 324 -5.56 18.95 5.59
N GLU A 325 -4.73 18.02 5.13
CA GLU A 325 -4.67 17.67 3.71
C GLU A 325 -6.03 17.21 3.17
N TYR A 326 -6.77 16.41 3.95
CA TYR A 326 -8.12 15.98 3.57
C TYR A 326 -9.05 17.15 3.26
N HIS A 327 -9.05 18.18 4.12
CA HIS A 327 -9.97 19.33 4.01
C HIS A 327 -9.48 20.46 3.12
N THR A 328 -8.17 20.59 2.92
CA THR A 328 -7.57 21.72 2.18
C THR A 328 -6.90 21.32 0.88
N GLY A 329 -6.63 20.02 0.67
CA GLY A 329 -5.89 19.52 -0.49
C GLY A 329 -4.38 19.80 -0.45
N VAL A 330 -3.87 20.42 0.63
CA VAL A 330 -2.45 20.69 0.83
C VAL A 330 -2.03 20.13 2.19
N MET A 331 -0.99 19.29 2.18
CA MET A 331 -0.40 18.78 3.42
C MET A 331 0.70 19.72 3.89
N ASN A 332 0.50 20.35 5.05
CA ASN A 332 1.55 21.16 5.68
C ASN A 332 2.10 20.42 6.90
N CYS A 333 3.31 19.88 6.76
CA CYS A 333 3.99 19.12 7.80
C CYS A 333 4.99 19.96 8.60
N GLY A 334 4.93 21.28 8.48
CA GLY A 334 5.83 22.19 9.16
C GLY A 334 5.33 23.63 9.16
N ASN A 335 6.13 24.53 9.71
CA ASN A 335 5.85 25.97 9.73
C ASN A 335 6.82 26.79 8.85
N GLY A 336 7.51 26.11 7.92
CA GLY A 336 8.58 26.67 7.08
C GLY A 336 9.96 26.72 7.75
N PHE A 337 10.03 26.68 9.08
CA PHE A 337 11.30 26.64 9.84
C PHE A 337 11.61 25.27 10.41
N PHE A 338 10.57 24.56 10.88
CA PHE A 338 10.66 23.23 11.46
C PHE A 338 9.57 22.35 10.88
N GLY A 339 9.95 21.19 10.35
CA GLY A 339 9.06 20.18 9.79
C GLY A 339 9.52 18.76 10.14
N VAL A 340 9.10 17.80 9.33
CA VAL A 340 9.36 16.36 9.54
C VAL A 340 10.86 16.06 9.50
N THR A 341 11.57 16.64 8.54
CA THR A 341 13.01 16.46 8.34
C THR A 341 13.81 16.90 9.57
N GLU A 342 13.54 18.10 10.10
CA GLU A 342 14.17 18.60 11.33
C GLU A 342 13.83 17.70 12.53
N GLY A 343 12.58 17.27 12.65
CA GLY A 343 12.13 16.37 13.71
C GLY A 343 12.88 15.03 13.70
N GLN A 344 12.98 14.39 12.54
CA GLN A 344 13.69 13.14 12.37
C GLN A 344 15.19 13.30 12.62
N LEU A 345 15.83 14.36 12.11
CA LEU A 345 17.25 14.63 12.39
C LEU A 345 17.50 14.95 13.87
N THR A 346 16.55 15.59 14.54
CA THR A 346 16.61 15.81 16.00
C THR A 346 16.58 14.47 16.73
N LEU A 347 15.74 13.53 16.32
CA LEU A 347 15.71 12.18 16.89
C LEU A 347 17.01 11.39 16.60
N VAL A 348 17.60 11.52 15.41
CA VAL A 348 18.93 10.98 15.12
C VAL A 348 19.96 11.56 16.09
N ALA A 349 19.95 12.88 16.31
CA ALA A 349 20.84 13.54 17.27
C ALA A 349 20.59 13.08 18.71
N VAL A 350 19.34 12.79 19.09
CA VAL A 350 18.98 12.24 20.40
C VAL A 350 19.67 10.89 20.64
N HIS A 351 19.59 9.99 19.66
CA HIS A 351 20.28 8.70 19.72
C HIS A 351 21.81 8.85 19.78
N LEU A 352 22.37 9.74 18.94
CA LEU A 352 23.82 9.98 18.94
C LEU A 352 24.31 10.61 20.25
N ALA A 353 23.55 11.51 20.86
CA ALA A 353 23.89 12.10 22.16
C ALA A 353 23.97 11.02 23.25
N ALA A 354 23.02 10.07 23.29
CA ALA A 354 23.11 8.92 24.19
C ALA A 354 24.35 8.05 23.92
N ALA A 355 24.74 7.90 22.65
CA ALA A 355 25.91 7.12 22.28
C ALA A 355 27.24 7.79 22.69
N PHE A 356 27.36 9.11 22.52
CA PHE A 356 28.60 9.85 22.77
C PHE A 356 28.75 10.30 24.23
N PHE A 357 27.68 10.75 24.86
CA PHE A 357 27.71 11.27 26.24
C PHE A 357 27.24 10.24 27.29
N GLY A 358 26.74 9.09 26.83
CA GLY A 358 26.14 8.06 27.67
C GLY A 358 24.68 8.37 28.01
N ALA A 359 23.92 7.34 28.37
CA ALA A 359 22.49 7.46 28.69
C ALA A 359 22.21 8.41 29.87
N GLY A 360 23.16 8.54 30.80
CA GLY A 360 23.08 9.46 31.93
C GLY A 360 22.98 10.94 31.54
N PHE A 361 23.33 11.30 30.30
CA PHE A 361 23.08 12.64 29.76
C PHE A 361 21.59 13.02 29.84
N TRP A 362 20.69 12.08 29.55
CA TRP A 362 19.25 12.33 29.50
C TRP A 362 18.62 12.48 30.89
N THR A 363 19.12 11.72 31.86
CA THR A 363 18.67 11.79 33.25
C THR A 363 19.40 12.85 34.07
N ALA A 364 20.39 13.53 33.49
CA ALA A 364 21.10 14.62 34.14
C ALA A 364 20.13 15.75 34.53
N GLU A 365 20.20 16.16 35.79
CA GLU A 365 19.36 17.21 36.36
C GLU A 365 19.97 18.60 36.10
N LEU A 366 19.12 19.51 35.62
CA LEU A 366 19.38 20.94 35.56
C LEU A 366 18.64 21.63 36.71
N SER A 367 19.39 22.24 37.62
CA SER A 367 18.83 23.07 38.69
C SER A 367 18.71 24.52 38.21
N PHE A 368 17.50 24.94 37.82
CA PHE A 368 17.23 26.34 37.47
C PHE A 368 16.96 27.20 38.72
N VAL A 369 16.43 26.58 39.78
CA VAL A 369 16.11 27.17 41.08
C VAL A 369 16.47 26.12 42.15
N PRO A 370 16.91 26.48 43.39
CA PRO A 370 17.34 25.50 44.40
C PRO A 370 16.33 24.41 44.77
N THR A 371 15.05 24.59 44.42
CA THR A 371 13.93 23.70 44.77
C THR A 371 13.33 22.94 43.60
N ILE A 372 13.74 23.21 42.35
CA ILE A 372 13.19 22.53 41.16
C ILE A 372 14.36 22.05 40.30
N SER A 373 14.54 20.74 40.24
CA SER A 373 15.37 20.07 39.24
C SER A 373 14.51 19.53 38.11
N VAL A 374 14.99 19.69 36.87
CA VAL A 374 14.37 19.10 35.68
C VAL A 374 15.42 18.29 34.93
N THR A 375 15.05 17.13 34.42
CA THR A 375 15.97 16.30 33.64
C THR A 375 16.05 16.78 32.20
N MET A 376 17.14 16.46 31.49
CA MET A 376 17.25 16.73 30.05
C MET A 376 16.10 16.07 29.25
N THR A 377 15.64 14.89 29.67
CA THR A 377 14.46 14.23 29.10
C THR A 377 13.20 15.07 29.23
N GLN A 378 12.95 15.68 30.39
CA GLN A 378 11.80 16.57 30.59
C GLN A 378 11.92 17.83 29.74
N VAL A 379 13.12 18.41 29.61
CA VAL A 379 13.36 19.58 28.75
C VAL A 379 13.04 19.23 27.28
N LEU A 380 13.55 18.10 26.79
CA LEU A 380 13.29 17.61 25.44
C LEU A 380 11.80 17.36 25.22
N LEU A 381 11.12 16.72 26.17
CA LEU A 381 9.69 16.43 26.06
C LEU A 381 8.85 17.71 26.05
N CYS A 382 9.17 18.69 26.90
CA CYS A 382 8.50 19.99 26.90
C CYS A 382 8.67 20.70 25.55
N ALA A 383 9.87 20.67 24.97
CA ALA A 383 10.13 21.23 23.64
C ALA A 383 9.35 20.49 22.55
N LEU A 384 9.30 19.16 22.59
CA LEU A 384 8.53 18.33 21.67
C LEU A 384 7.02 18.66 21.74
N VAL A 385 6.45 18.69 22.94
CA VAL A 385 5.03 18.98 23.14
C VAL A 385 4.70 20.41 22.72
N ALA A 386 5.54 21.39 23.07
CA ALA A 386 5.35 22.77 22.64
C ALA A 386 5.36 22.91 21.11
N SER A 387 6.32 22.25 20.44
CA SER A 387 6.40 22.21 18.98
C SER A 387 5.14 21.57 18.37
N ASN A 388 4.71 20.42 18.89
CA ASN A 388 3.54 19.70 18.42
C ASN A 388 2.23 20.49 18.62
N VAL A 389 2.11 21.23 19.72
CA VAL A 389 0.97 22.13 19.98
C VAL A 389 0.93 23.27 18.96
N LEU A 390 2.07 23.88 18.63
CA LEU A 390 2.15 24.94 17.61
C LEU A 390 1.79 24.40 16.22
N LEU A 391 2.28 23.22 15.85
CA LEU A 391 1.92 22.56 14.59
C LEU A 391 0.43 22.22 14.54
N ALA A 392 -0.11 21.62 15.60
CA ALA A 392 -1.52 21.29 15.71
C ALA A 392 -2.40 22.54 15.57
N TYR A 393 -2.03 23.66 16.21
CA TYR A 393 -2.70 24.94 16.02
C TYR A 393 -2.66 25.41 14.55
N GLY A 394 -1.50 25.29 13.90
CA GLY A 394 -1.34 25.58 12.47
C GLY A 394 -2.24 24.73 11.58
N ASN A 395 -2.31 23.42 11.82
CA ASN A 395 -3.16 22.52 11.03
C ASN A 395 -4.66 22.81 11.24
N VAL A 396 -5.08 23.01 12.50
CA VAL A 396 -6.48 23.33 12.85
C VAL A 396 -6.90 24.68 12.27
N SER A 397 -6.08 25.70 12.44
CA SER A 397 -6.35 27.03 11.87
C SER A 397 -6.45 26.97 10.34
N SER A 398 -5.54 26.25 9.67
CA SER A 398 -5.57 26.08 8.20
C SER A 398 -6.90 25.53 7.70
N VAL A 399 -7.48 24.52 8.38
CA VAL A 399 -8.80 23.97 8.00
C VAL A 399 -9.94 24.94 8.31
N LEU A 400 -9.91 25.62 9.45
CA LEU A 400 -10.99 26.54 9.84
C LEU A 400 -11.05 27.79 8.96
N TRP A 401 -9.90 28.26 8.46
CA TRP A 401 -9.77 29.42 7.59
C TRP A 401 -9.82 29.09 6.10
N ALA A 402 -9.77 27.82 5.71
CA ALA A 402 -9.90 27.40 4.32
C ALA A 402 -11.23 27.86 3.70
N ALA A 403 -11.16 28.32 2.45
CA ALA A 403 -12.33 28.68 1.65
C ALA A 403 -13.14 27.42 1.29
N ALA A 404 -14.45 27.57 1.08
CA ALA A 404 -15.33 26.43 0.80
C ALA A 404 -15.00 25.71 -0.53
N ASP A 405 -14.30 26.39 -1.44
CA ASP A 405 -13.88 25.96 -2.77
C ASP A 405 -12.36 25.78 -2.89
N THR A 406 -11.65 25.63 -1.76
CA THR A 406 -10.18 25.43 -1.73
C THR A 406 -9.73 24.24 -2.57
N ILE A 407 -10.55 23.18 -2.66
CA ILE A 407 -10.28 22.01 -3.48
C ILE A 407 -11.13 22.09 -4.76
N PRO A 408 -10.53 21.98 -5.97
CA PRO A 408 -11.27 21.92 -7.22
C PRO A 408 -12.29 20.77 -7.23
N ARG A 409 -13.47 20.98 -7.83
CA ARG A 409 -14.55 19.97 -7.85
C ARG A 409 -14.14 18.63 -8.44
N GLU A 410 -13.20 18.64 -9.37
CA GLU A 410 -12.63 17.46 -10.03
C GLU A 410 -11.73 16.62 -9.10
N GLU A 411 -11.10 17.27 -8.12
CA GLU A 411 -10.20 16.65 -7.13
C GLU A 411 -10.92 16.33 -5.81
N LEU A 412 -12.19 16.75 -5.67
CA LEU A 412 -12.98 16.58 -4.46
C LEU A 412 -13.34 15.11 -4.20
N GLY A 413 -13.53 14.33 -5.28
CA GLY A 413 -13.98 12.95 -5.20
C GLY A 413 -15.20 12.80 -4.29
N ASN A 414 -15.07 11.96 -3.27
CA ASN A 414 -16.11 11.68 -2.27
C ASN A 414 -15.91 12.44 -0.93
N LYS A 415 -15.02 13.42 -0.89
CA LYS A 415 -14.63 14.10 0.35
C LYS A 415 -15.75 14.96 0.93
N HIS A 416 -15.91 14.90 2.25
CA HIS A 416 -16.85 15.73 3.00
C HIS A 416 -16.10 16.81 3.77
N ILE A 417 -15.94 17.99 3.14
CA ILE A 417 -15.06 19.08 3.63
C ILE A 417 -15.76 20.16 4.46
N SER A 418 -16.97 19.91 4.96
CA SER A 418 -17.69 20.93 5.75
C SER A 418 -17.05 21.08 7.14
N LYS A 419 -17.00 22.32 7.66
CA LYS A 419 -16.40 22.63 8.96
C LYS A 419 -17.00 21.83 10.14
N PRO A 420 -18.33 21.65 10.24
CA PRO A 420 -18.91 20.81 11.29
C PRO A 420 -18.45 19.35 11.20
N ILE A 421 -18.36 18.79 9.98
CA ILE A 421 -17.83 17.44 9.78
C ILE A 421 -16.37 17.41 10.19
N ALA A 422 -15.56 18.39 9.76
CA ALA A 422 -14.15 18.48 10.12
C ALA A 422 -13.92 18.43 11.65
N LEU A 423 -14.75 19.11 12.44
CA LEU A 423 -14.69 19.07 13.91
C LEU A 423 -15.11 17.71 14.49
N VAL A 424 -16.21 17.12 13.99
CA VAL A 424 -16.65 15.77 14.43
C VAL A 424 -15.57 14.73 14.15
N GLN A 425 -14.76 14.93 13.11
CA GLN A 425 -13.64 14.05 12.77
C GLN A 425 -12.50 14.06 13.79
N LEU A 426 -12.43 15.04 14.69
CA LEU A 426 -11.46 15.09 15.80
C LEU A 426 -11.93 14.30 17.03
N VAL A 427 -13.22 14.01 17.14
CA VAL A 427 -13.81 13.28 18.28
C VAL A 427 -13.16 11.92 18.52
N PRO A 428 -12.93 11.05 17.51
CA PRO A 428 -12.28 9.76 17.72
C PRO A 428 -10.86 9.88 18.30
N ILE A 429 -10.10 10.90 17.91
CA ILE A 429 -8.76 11.18 18.43
C ILE A 429 -8.83 11.61 19.90
N GLY A 430 -9.79 12.49 20.23
CA GLY A 430 -10.04 12.88 21.62
C GLY A 430 -10.48 11.71 22.49
N ILE A 431 -11.35 10.82 21.98
CA ILE A 431 -11.75 9.59 22.67
C ILE A 431 -10.54 8.69 22.91
N LEU A 432 -9.70 8.47 21.89
CA LEU A 432 -8.50 7.63 22.03
C LEU A 432 -7.53 8.21 23.07
N LEU A 433 -7.33 9.53 23.08
CA LEU A 433 -6.50 10.20 24.08
C LEU A 433 -7.05 10.07 25.50
N VAL A 434 -8.37 10.22 25.69
CA VAL A 434 -9.00 10.10 27.01
C VAL A 434 -8.97 8.64 27.46
N LEU A 435 -9.42 7.70 26.64
CA LEU A 435 -9.43 6.27 26.99
C LEU A 435 -8.03 5.72 27.20
N GLY A 436 -7.05 6.12 26.38
CA GLY A 436 -5.65 5.76 26.57
C GLY A 436 -5.11 6.27 27.92
N SER A 437 -5.43 7.52 28.29
CA SER A 437 -5.02 8.10 29.57
C SER A 437 -5.68 7.38 30.77
N LEU A 438 -6.96 7.05 30.66
CA LEU A 438 -7.67 6.29 31.69
C LEU A 438 -7.13 4.86 31.81
N TRP A 439 -6.67 4.26 30.71
CA TRP A 439 -6.13 2.91 30.73
C TRP A 439 -4.79 2.86 31.48
N ILE A 440 -3.89 3.81 31.21
CA ILE A 440 -2.56 3.84 31.83
C ILE A 440 -2.54 4.44 33.25
N CYS A 441 -3.51 5.29 33.60
CA CYS A 441 -3.61 5.90 34.94
C CYS A 441 -4.66 5.24 35.84
N GLY A 442 -5.45 4.32 35.29
CA GLY A 442 -6.58 3.71 35.96
C GLY A 442 -6.22 2.42 36.70
N PRO A 443 -7.15 1.44 36.76
CA PRO A 443 -6.93 0.18 37.47
C PRO A 443 -5.73 -0.64 36.98
N ASP A 444 -5.33 -0.45 35.71
CA ASP A 444 -4.21 -1.17 35.09
C ASP A 444 -2.88 -0.41 35.17
N ALA A 445 -2.77 0.67 35.97
CA ALA A 445 -1.54 1.46 36.05
C ALA A 445 -0.30 0.63 36.44
N GLU A 446 -0.45 -0.30 37.39
CA GLU A 446 0.63 -1.22 37.78
C GLU A 446 1.01 -2.19 36.63
N ASN A 447 0.02 -2.65 35.85
CA ASN A 447 0.27 -3.48 34.68
C ASN A 447 0.99 -2.68 33.58
N TYR A 448 0.63 -1.41 33.41
CA TYR A 448 1.29 -0.50 32.49
C TYR A 448 2.75 -0.26 32.91
N GLU A 449 3.01 -0.02 34.20
CA GLU A 449 4.37 0.16 34.72
C GLU A 449 5.26 -1.07 34.46
N ASN A 450 4.70 -2.27 34.61
CA ASN A 450 5.42 -3.53 34.37
C ASN A 450 5.54 -3.92 32.90
N TYR A 451 4.65 -3.43 32.02
CA TYR A 451 4.61 -3.83 30.61
C TYR A 451 4.27 -2.66 29.67
N PRO A 452 5.00 -1.54 29.70
CA PRO A 452 4.51 -0.31 29.09
C PRO A 452 4.40 -0.39 27.56
N VAL A 453 5.27 -1.16 26.90
CA VAL A 453 5.19 -1.41 25.45
C VAL A 453 3.87 -2.11 25.06
N LEU A 454 3.35 -3.01 25.90
CA LEU A 454 2.09 -3.73 25.62
C LEU A 454 0.87 -2.81 25.64
N PHE A 455 0.96 -1.65 26.28
CA PHE A 455 -0.11 -0.64 26.32
C PHE A 455 0.10 0.44 25.27
N LEU A 456 1.32 1.00 25.20
CA LEU A 456 1.63 2.10 24.28
C LEU A 456 1.57 1.67 22.82
N PHE A 457 2.00 0.45 22.49
CA PHE A 457 1.99 -0.01 21.11
C PHE A 457 0.56 -0.10 20.54
N PRO A 458 -0.42 -0.77 21.18
CA PRO A 458 -1.82 -0.74 20.73
C PRO A 458 -2.43 0.66 20.65
N ILE A 459 -2.12 1.55 21.60
CA ILE A 459 -2.57 2.96 21.55
C ILE A 459 -2.01 3.64 20.30
N GLY A 460 -0.72 3.47 20.02
CA GLY A 460 -0.06 3.94 18.81
C GLY A 460 -0.72 3.40 17.54
N ILE A 461 -1.00 2.09 17.48
CA ILE A 461 -1.72 1.46 16.36
C ILE A 461 -3.14 2.04 16.21
N GLY A 462 -3.80 2.42 17.31
CA GLY A 462 -5.07 3.15 17.27
C GLY A 462 -4.97 4.46 16.49
N TYR A 463 -3.91 5.24 16.72
CA TYR A 463 -3.63 6.47 15.96
C TYR A 463 -3.30 6.18 14.49
N VAL A 464 -2.51 5.14 14.22
CA VAL A 464 -2.18 4.71 12.85
C VAL A 464 -3.45 4.38 12.08
N PHE A 465 -4.33 3.57 12.67
CA PHE A 465 -5.61 3.19 12.06
C PHE A 465 -6.48 4.40 11.74
N LEU A 466 -6.58 5.37 12.67
CA LEU A 466 -7.33 6.59 12.45
C LEU A 466 -6.74 7.45 11.33
N SER A 467 -5.41 7.51 11.21
CA SER A 467 -4.70 8.27 10.17
C SER A 467 -4.90 7.66 8.79
N VAL A 468 -4.68 6.35 8.62
CA VAL A 468 -4.83 5.66 7.33
C VAL A 468 -6.27 5.66 6.82
N ARG A 469 -7.25 5.48 7.72
CA ARG A 469 -8.67 5.45 7.33
C ARG A 469 -9.18 6.76 6.74
N ARG A 470 -8.49 7.88 6.99
CA ARG A 470 -8.85 9.20 6.45
C ARG A 470 -8.51 9.33 4.98
N VAL A 471 -7.36 8.82 4.56
CA VAL A 471 -6.91 8.86 3.16
C VAL A 471 -7.82 8.00 2.26
N LEU A 472 -8.49 6.99 2.84
CA LEU A 472 -9.40 6.07 2.14
C LEU A 472 -10.85 6.56 1.95
N ARG A 473 -11.24 7.68 2.56
CA ARG A 473 -12.60 8.25 2.50
C ARG A 473 -12.64 9.51 1.65
#